data_AF-A0A7K0UJX5-F1
#
_entry.id   AF-A0A7K0UJX5-F1
#
_cell.length_a   1.000
_cell.length_b   1.000
_cell.length_c   1.000
_cell.angle_alpha   90.00
_cell.angle_beta   90.00
_cell.angle_gamma   90.00
#
_symmetry.space_group_name_H-M   'P 1'
#
loop_
_entity.id
_entity.type
_entity.pdbx_description
1 polymer ?
#
loop_
_entity_poly.entity_id
_entity_poly.type
_entity_poly.pdbx_seq_one_letter_code
_entity_poly.pdbx_strand_id
1 'polypeptide(L)'
;MKISQKNPNISGLFTLVNSRQIAINRLQNQFTKNLILIMIAKCSMQEQFDQCFGSEMSNQKVKRIKVHEIANGEGGEGQKRESSPWLCTPVTHFADARTRLGDYFGDMALVIVEIETDSGIIGVGSCGTANSGIKRIIEDHFAPLVIGEDPFKVELIWSKLYRSSARFGRRGVAISAISGIDIALWDIMGKALNAPVYDLLGGKTRD
;
A
#
# COMPACT_ATOMS: atom_id res chain seq x y z
N MET A 1 30.73 -15.22 -0.94
CA MET A 1 30.56 -14.18 0.10
C MET A 1 29.64 -14.78 1.18
N LYS A 2 30.17 -15.03 2.38
CA LYS A 2 29.47 -15.80 3.44
C LYS A 2 28.24 -15.02 3.94
N ILE A 3 27.04 -15.56 3.70
CA ILE A 3 25.79 -15.01 4.23
C ILE A 3 25.75 -15.33 5.73
N SER A 4 25.70 -14.26 6.52
CA SER A 4 25.60 -14.26 7.98
C SER A 4 24.50 -15.20 8.47
N GLN A 5 24.80 -15.93 9.54
CA GLN A 5 23.90 -16.93 10.13
C GLN A 5 22.57 -16.27 10.54
N LYS A 6 21.53 -16.54 9.75
CA LYS A 6 20.15 -16.15 10.04
C LYS A 6 19.67 -16.92 11.28
N ASN A 7 19.19 -16.15 12.23
CA ASN A 7 18.50 -16.51 13.46
C ASN A 7 17.71 -17.85 13.34
N PRO A 8 17.98 -18.87 14.20
CA PRO A 8 17.41 -20.22 14.08
C PRO A 8 15.88 -20.30 14.21
N ASN A 9 15.21 -19.22 14.65
CA ASN A 9 13.75 -19.16 14.73
C ASN A 9 13.05 -18.94 13.37
N ILE A 10 13.76 -18.47 12.33
CA ILE A 10 13.15 -18.12 11.02
C ILE A 10 13.00 -19.37 10.12
N SER A 11 13.84 -20.38 10.28
CA SER A 11 13.78 -21.63 9.50
C SER A 11 12.56 -22.50 9.84
N GLY A 12 12.11 -22.48 11.11
CA GLY A 12 10.87 -23.13 11.55
C GLY A 12 9.61 -22.48 10.95
N LEU A 13 9.61 -21.15 10.79
CA LEU A 13 8.50 -20.40 10.18
C LEU A 13 8.26 -20.81 8.72
N PHE A 14 9.32 -20.97 7.91
CA PHE A 14 9.19 -21.37 6.50
C PHE A 14 8.51 -22.74 6.32
N THR A 15 8.69 -23.64 7.28
CA THR A 15 8.18 -25.02 7.20
C THR A 15 6.70 -25.11 7.59
N LEU A 16 6.28 -24.31 8.58
CA LEU A 16 4.88 -24.21 9.02
C LEU A 16 4.00 -23.42 8.04
N VAL A 17 4.55 -22.37 7.42
CA VAL A 17 3.85 -21.58 6.39
C VAL A 17 3.61 -22.43 5.13
N ASN A 18 4.63 -23.17 4.65
CA ASN A 18 4.49 -24.00 3.45
C ASN A 18 3.50 -25.16 3.61
N SER A 19 3.47 -25.81 4.76
CA SER A 19 2.60 -26.98 5.00
C SER A 19 1.11 -26.60 5.10
N ARG A 20 0.77 -25.38 5.55
CA ARG A 20 -0.61 -24.87 5.57
C ARG A 20 -1.04 -24.23 4.25
N GLN A 21 -0.12 -23.61 3.50
CA GLN A 21 -0.42 -23.06 2.17
C GLN A 21 -0.88 -24.12 1.16
N ILE A 22 -0.34 -25.34 1.25
CA ILE A 22 -0.75 -26.49 0.42
C ILE A 22 -2.21 -26.90 0.71
N ALA A 23 -2.68 -26.79 1.96
CA ALA A 23 -4.06 -27.10 2.33
C ALA A 23 -5.04 -26.04 1.79
N ILE A 24 -4.63 -24.77 1.75
CA ILE A 24 -5.43 -23.66 1.19
C ILE A 24 -5.56 -23.80 -0.33
N ASN A 25 -4.51 -24.25 -1.02
CA ASN A 25 -4.55 -24.47 -2.47
C ASN A 25 -5.54 -25.57 -2.90
N ARG A 26 -5.88 -26.53 -2.02
CA ARG A 26 -6.92 -27.56 -2.31
C ARG A 26 -8.36 -27.00 -2.28
N LEU A 27 -8.59 -25.86 -1.64
CA LEU A 27 -9.91 -25.22 -1.56
C LEU A 27 -10.16 -24.16 -2.65
N GLN A 28 -9.19 -23.92 -3.54
CA GLN A 28 -9.22 -22.87 -4.56
C GLN A 28 -10.08 -23.18 -5.80
N ASN A 29 -10.66 -24.38 -5.90
CA ASN A 29 -11.25 -24.86 -7.17
C ASN A 29 -12.76 -24.62 -7.35
N GLN A 30 -13.35 -23.61 -6.70
CA GLN A 30 -14.73 -23.20 -6.99
C GLN A 30 -14.87 -21.68 -7.20
N PHE A 31 -15.41 -21.39 -8.38
CA PHE A 31 -15.60 -20.10 -9.06
C PHE A 31 -16.17 -18.98 -8.17
N THR A 32 -15.79 -17.74 -8.52
CA THR A 32 -16.22 -16.41 -7.99
C THR A 32 -15.49 -15.86 -6.75
N LYS A 33 -14.17 -15.67 -6.78
CA LYS A 33 -13.44 -15.06 -5.65
C LYS A 33 -12.20 -14.25 -6.07
N ASN A 34 -12.37 -12.98 -6.48
CA ASN A 34 -11.21 -12.10 -6.74
C ASN A 34 -10.96 -11.03 -5.67
N LEU A 35 -11.95 -10.62 -4.86
CA LEU A 35 -11.71 -9.70 -3.72
C LEU A 35 -11.77 -10.41 -2.37
N ILE A 36 -12.75 -11.30 -2.17
CA ILE A 36 -12.91 -12.04 -0.91
C ILE A 36 -11.73 -12.97 -0.66
N LEU A 37 -11.15 -13.58 -1.70
CA LEU A 37 -9.97 -14.46 -1.53
C LEU A 37 -8.71 -13.67 -1.15
N ILE A 38 -8.52 -12.48 -1.72
CA ILE A 38 -7.41 -11.59 -1.38
C ILE A 38 -7.57 -11.12 0.07
N MET A 39 -8.78 -10.75 0.49
CA MET A 39 -9.06 -10.38 1.88
C MET A 39 -8.85 -11.55 2.85
N ILE A 40 -9.29 -12.77 2.52
CA ILE A 40 -9.08 -13.95 3.37
C ILE A 40 -7.60 -14.32 3.46
N ALA A 41 -6.87 -14.29 2.34
CA ALA A 41 -5.44 -14.58 2.32
C ALA A 41 -4.64 -13.53 3.13
N LYS A 42 -4.98 -12.24 2.98
CA LYS A 42 -4.40 -11.16 3.77
C LYS A 42 -4.72 -11.28 5.27
N CYS A 43 -5.97 -11.57 5.62
CA CYS A 43 -6.39 -11.76 7.02
C CYS A 43 -5.67 -12.96 7.67
N SER A 44 -5.56 -14.09 6.96
CA SER A 44 -4.85 -15.27 7.48
C SER A 44 -3.34 -15.05 7.65
N MET A 45 -2.71 -14.21 6.82
CA MET A 45 -1.31 -13.83 7.00
C MET A 45 -1.12 -12.88 8.18
N GLN A 46 -2.04 -11.94 8.40
CA GLN A 46 -2.01 -11.08 9.58
C GLN A 46 -2.16 -11.89 10.87
N GLU A 47 -3.04 -12.88 10.92
CA GLU A 47 -3.19 -13.76 12.08
C GLU A 47 -1.91 -14.58 12.36
N GLN A 48 -1.21 -15.02 11.32
CA GLN A 48 0.08 -15.72 11.45
C GLN A 48 1.18 -14.77 11.92
N PHE A 49 1.17 -13.52 11.43
CA PHE A 49 2.08 -12.48 11.88
C PHE A 49 1.87 -12.16 13.37
N ASP A 50 0.63 -11.94 13.79
CA ASP A 50 0.26 -11.68 15.18
C ASP A 50 0.64 -12.86 16.10
N GLN A 51 0.49 -14.11 15.64
CA GLN A 51 0.91 -15.30 16.39
C GLN A 51 2.43 -15.43 16.55
N CYS A 52 3.22 -15.02 15.55
CA CYS A 52 4.67 -15.20 15.56
C CYS A 52 5.44 -14.01 16.14
N PHE A 53 4.90 -12.79 16.03
CA PHE A 53 5.61 -11.55 16.38
C PHE A 53 4.85 -10.64 17.36
N GLY A 54 3.63 -11.03 17.75
CA GLY A 54 2.73 -10.20 18.57
C GLY A 54 3.20 -9.89 19.99
N SER A 55 4.19 -10.59 20.55
CA SER A 55 4.72 -10.27 21.89
C SER A 55 5.94 -9.35 21.89
N GLU A 56 6.73 -9.29 20.81
CA GLU A 56 7.97 -8.51 20.77
C GLU A 56 7.83 -7.14 20.08
N MET A 57 6.76 -6.93 19.30
CA MET A 57 6.57 -5.71 18.49
C MET A 57 5.32 -4.88 18.83
N SER A 58 4.49 -5.35 19.77
CA SER A 58 3.11 -4.87 20.00
C SER A 58 2.96 -3.54 20.73
N ASN A 59 4.02 -2.75 20.88
CA ASN A 59 3.92 -1.44 21.51
C ASN A 59 4.29 -0.27 20.59
N GLN A 60 4.39 -0.52 19.28
CA GLN A 60 4.60 0.57 18.33
C GLN A 60 3.28 1.26 17.98
N LYS A 61 3.35 2.58 17.84
CA LYS A 61 2.20 3.41 17.43
C LYS A 61 2.61 4.35 16.32
N VAL A 62 1.66 4.61 15.43
CA VAL A 62 1.81 5.69 14.45
C VAL A 62 1.81 7.03 15.19
N LYS A 63 2.93 7.74 15.12
CA LYS A 63 3.13 9.02 15.80
C LYS A 63 2.74 10.20 14.92
N ARG A 64 3.09 10.13 13.63
CA ARG A 64 2.85 11.24 12.70
C ARG A 64 2.72 10.75 11.26
N ILE A 65 1.88 11.44 10.50
CA ILE A 65 1.78 11.28 9.05
C ILE A 65 2.15 12.62 8.41
N LYS A 66 3.07 12.60 7.47
CA LYS A 66 3.40 13.74 6.60
C LYS A 66 3.01 13.40 5.18
N VAL A 67 2.46 14.38 4.48
CA VAL A 67 2.05 14.22 3.09
C VAL A 67 2.83 15.20 2.22
N HIS A 68 3.56 14.65 1.26
CA HIS A 68 4.39 15.40 0.34
C HIS A 68 3.69 15.43 -1.01
N GLU A 69 3.49 16.64 -1.52
CA GLU A 69 3.01 16.87 -2.87
C GLU A 69 4.20 17.27 -3.73
N ILE A 70 4.60 16.40 -4.64
CA ILE A 70 5.67 16.66 -5.58
C ILE A 70 5.01 17.26 -6.82
N ALA A 71 4.91 18.58 -6.80
CA ALA A 71 4.59 19.37 -7.98
C ALA A 71 5.87 19.52 -8.82
N ASN A 72 5.82 19.08 -10.08
CA ASN A 72 6.89 19.28 -11.08
C ASN A 72 8.19 18.49 -10.83
N GLY A 73 8.11 17.16 -10.69
CA GLY A 73 9.29 16.30 -10.60
C GLY A 73 9.04 14.93 -11.19
N GLU A 74 9.98 14.47 -12.02
CA GLU A 74 10.02 13.16 -12.65
C GLU A 74 9.63 12.05 -11.66
N GLY A 75 8.49 11.39 -11.93
CA GLY A 75 7.91 10.35 -11.06
C GLY A 75 6.44 10.58 -10.74
N GLY A 76 5.99 11.83 -10.83
CA GLY A 76 4.58 12.16 -11.02
C GLY A 76 4.27 12.33 -12.49
N GLU A 77 3.08 11.89 -12.91
CA GLU A 77 2.54 12.10 -14.24
C GLU A 77 2.21 13.59 -14.50
N GLY A 78 3.22 14.46 -14.33
CA GLY A 78 3.11 15.93 -14.27
C GLY A 78 4.38 16.61 -14.75
N GLN A 79 5.22 15.95 -15.55
CA GLN A 79 5.89 16.75 -16.58
C GLN A 79 4.78 17.33 -17.45
N LYS A 80 4.87 18.61 -17.81
CA LYS A 80 4.28 19.07 -19.07
C LYS A 80 4.78 18.09 -20.11
N ARG A 81 4.01 17.04 -20.39
CA ARG A 81 4.34 16.05 -21.40
C ARG A 81 4.54 16.93 -22.61
N GLU A 82 5.79 17.09 -23.04
CA GLU A 82 6.09 17.65 -24.34
C GLU A 82 5.44 16.67 -25.30
N SER A 83 4.17 16.96 -25.60
CA SER A 83 3.17 16.12 -26.26
C SER A 83 3.55 14.64 -26.27
N SER A 84 3.19 13.83 -25.26
CA SER A 84 3.35 12.37 -25.41
C SER A 84 2.35 11.91 -26.46
N PRO A 85 2.74 11.74 -27.74
CA PRO A 85 1.78 11.66 -28.85
C PRO A 85 1.04 10.31 -28.85
N TRP A 86 1.52 9.37 -28.05
CA TRP A 86 1.14 7.96 -28.08
C TRP A 86 0.06 7.60 -27.07
N LEU A 87 -0.29 8.48 -26.12
CA LEU A 87 -1.34 8.17 -25.14
C LEU A 87 -2.71 8.63 -25.66
N CYS A 88 -3.48 7.68 -26.19
CA CYS A 88 -4.89 7.91 -26.48
C CYS A 88 -5.70 7.88 -25.17
N THR A 89 -6.53 8.89 -24.95
CA THR A 89 -7.42 9.00 -23.79
C THR A 89 -8.88 8.93 -24.23
N PRO A 90 -9.83 8.64 -23.34
CA PRO A 90 -11.26 8.65 -23.69
C PRO A 90 -11.73 9.97 -24.31
N VAL A 91 -11.07 11.09 -24.00
CA VAL A 91 -11.42 12.41 -24.54
C VAL A 91 -10.78 12.71 -25.89
N THR A 92 -9.84 11.90 -26.37
CA THR A 92 -9.19 12.08 -27.69
C THR A 92 -10.20 12.03 -28.85
N HIS A 93 -11.39 11.49 -28.61
CA HIS A 93 -12.49 11.52 -29.58
C HIS A 93 -12.99 12.95 -29.88
N PHE A 94 -12.98 13.84 -28.87
CA PHE A 94 -13.48 15.21 -29.01
C PHE A 94 -12.48 16.09 -29.77
N ALA A 95 -12.98 16.86 -30.74
CA ALA A 95 -12.16 17.60 -31.70
C ALA A 95 -11.33 18.72 -31.05
N ASP A 96 -11.87 19.35 -30.01
CA ASP A 96 -11.20 20.35 -29.17
C ASP A 96 -10.06 19.75 -28.34
N ALA A 97 -10.24 18.53 -27.83
CA ALA A 97 -9.25 17.83 -27.02
C ALA A 97 -8.05 17.29 -27.82
N ARG A 98 -8.15 17.16 -29.16
CA ARG A 98 -7.03 16.70 -30.02
C ARG A 98 -5.88 17.69 -30.10
N THR A 99 -6.15 18.97 -29.86
CA THR A 99 -5.14 20.04 -29.89
C THR A 99 -4.29 20.07 -28.61
N ARG A 100 -4.67 19.29 -27.60
CA ARG A 100 -4.12 19.30 -26.25
C ARG A 100 -3.77 17.89 -25.77
N LEU A 101 -2.90 17.21 -26.52
CA LEU A 101 -2.38 15.88 -26.16
C LEU A 101 -1.71 15.95 -24.77
N GLY A 102 -2.41 15.48 -23.74
CA GLY A 102 -1.91 15.42 -22.36
C GLY A 102 -2.49 16.44 -21.37
N ASP A 103 -3.17 17.50 -21.84
CA ASP A 103 -3.67 18.61 -20.99
C ASP A 103 -4.99 18.27 -20.27
N TYR A 104 -5.65 17.16 -20.64
CA TYR A 104 -6.94 16.78 -20.04
C TYR A 104 -6.84 16.41 -18.56
N PHE A 105 -5.69 15.88 -18.17
CA PHE A 105 -5.45 15.45 -16.81
C PHE A 105 -5.28 16.60 -15.82
N GLY A 106 -5.18 17.85 -16.32
CA GLY A 106 -4.94 19.04 -15.52
C GLY A 106 -3.61 18.99 -14.79
N ASP A 107 -3.47 19.84 -13.77
CA ASP A 107 -2.31 19.83 -12.89
C ASP A 107 -2.33 18.57 -12.00
N MET A 108 -1.58 17.58 -12.45
CA MET A 108 -1.37 16.32 -11.76
C MET A 108 -0.19 16.45 -10.78
N ALA A 109 -0.43 16.10 -9.52
CA ALA A 109 0.61 16.07 -8.50
C ALA A 109 0.79 14.65 -7.94
N LEU A 110 2.05 14.20 -7.87
CA LEU A 110 2.35 12.94 -7.17
C LEU A 110 2.28 13.20 -5.67
N VAL A 111 1.51 12.37 -4.98
CA VAL A 111 1.41 12.42 -3.53
C VAL A 111 2.17 11.25 -2.91
N ILE A 112 3.08 11.57 -2.00
CA ILE A 112 3.84 10.62 -1.20
C ILE A 112 3.43 10.77 0.25
N VAL A 113 3.15 9.63 0.89
CA VAL A 113 2.80 9.53 2.30
C VAL A 113 4.00 9.03 3.06
N GLU A 114 4.40 9.76 4.10
CA GLU A 114 5.43 9.38 5.06
C GLU A 114 4.77 9.13 6.41
N ILE A 115 4.97 7.95 6.99
CA ILE A 115 4.42 7.56 8.30
C ILE A 115 5.58 7.32 9.27
N GLU A 116 5.64 8.07 10.36
CA GLU A 116 6.62 7.88 11.45
C GLU A 116 5.97 7.12 12.61
N THR A 117 6.63 6.06 13.07
CA THR A 117 6.30 5.35 14.31
C THR A 117 7.01 5.97 15.52
N ASP A 118 6.52 5.66 16.72
CA ASP A 118 7.18 5.99 17.98
C ASP A 118 8.60 5.40 18.13
N SER A 119 8.87 4.25 17.52
CA SER A 119 10.19 3.63 17.43
C SER A 119 11.15 4.34 16.46
N GLY A 120 10.69 5.37 15.75
CA GLY A 120 11.49 6.14 14.79
C GLY A 120 11.60 5.49 13.41
N ILE A 121 10.82 4.43 13.14
CA ILE A 121 10.75 3.82 11.80
C ILE A 121 9.87 4.72 10.93
N ILE A 122 10.35 4.98 9.72
CA ILE A 122 9.65 5.81 8.74
C ILE A 122 9.28 4.94 7.55
N GLY A 123 7.98 4.79 7.30
CA GLY A 123 7.42 4.17 6.09
C GLY A 123 7.11 5.20 5.02
N VAL A 124 7.31 4.83 3.75
CA VAL A 124 7.02 5.68 2.61
C VAL A 124 6.13 4.93 1.62
N GLY A 125 5.05 5.59 1.17
CA GLY A 125 4.13 5.04 0.18
C GLY A 125 3.71 6.06 -0.86
N SER A 126 3.68 5.68 -2.13
CA SER A 126 3.18 6.53 -3.21
C SER A 126 1.70 6.28 -3.47
N CYS A 127 0.97 7.36 -3.74
CA CYS A 127 -0.41 7.25 -4.18
C CYS A 127 -0.45 7.04 -5.71
N GLY A 128 -1.15 5.99 -6.16
CA GLY A 128 -1.20 5.61 -7.58
C GLY A 128 -1.98 6.54 -8.51
N THR A 129 -2.51 7.66 -8.01
CA THR A 129 -3.20 8.67 -8.84
C THR A 129 -2.57 10.02 -8.59
N ALA A 130 -2.24 10.73 -9.66
CA ALA A 130 -1.68 12.07 -9.55
C ALA A 130 -2.82 13.10 -9.40
N ASN A 131 -3.31 13.27 -8.18
CA ASN A 131 -4.36 14.24 -7.86
C ASN A 131 -4.03 14.96 -6.54
N SER A 132 -3.96 16.28 -6.57
CA SER A 132 -3.64 17.13 -5.42
C SER A 132 -4.66 17.01 -4.26
N GLY A 133 -5.91 16.66 -4.58
CA GLY A 133 -6.97 16.42 -3.59
C GLY A 133 -6.69 15.25 -2.63
N ILE A 134 -5.77 14.34 -2.98
CA ILE A 134 -5.35 13.24 -2.11
C ILE A 134 -4.77 13.78 -0.80
N LYS A 135 -3.92 14.81 -0.88
CA LYS A 135 -3.27 15.38 0.29
C LYS A 135 -4.28 15.80 1.35
N ARG A 136 -5.30 16.54 0.92
CA ARG A 136 -6.36 17.04 1.80
C ARG A 136 -7.15 15.91 2.45
N ILE A 137 -7.47 14.85 1.70
CA ILE A 137 -8.19 13.68 2.24
C ILE A 137 -7.36 12.99 3.32
N ILE A 138 -6.06 12.84 3.09
CA ILE A 138 -5.16 12.20 4.06
C ILE A 138 -5.04 13.07 5.31
N GLU A 139 -4.74 14.36 5.17
CA GLU A 139 -4.52 15.27 6.30
C GLU A 139 -5.78 15.46 7.15
N ASP A 140 -6.93 15.71 6.53
CA ASP A 140 -8.15 16.07 7.25
C ASP A 140 -8.93 14.87 7.79
N HIS A 141 -8.90 13.74 7.06
CA HIS A 141 -9.82 12.63 7.35
C HIS A 141 -9.11 11.34 7.74
N PHE A 142 -8.07 10.92 7.02
CA PHE A 142 -7.44 9.63 7.30
C PHE A 142 -6.39 9.70 8.41
N ALA A 143 -5.60 10.77 8.48
CA ALA A 143 -4.57 10.91 9.51
C ALA A 143 -5.11 10.81 10.94
N PRO A 144 -6.24 11.47 11.31
CA PRO A 144 -6.84 11.31 12.63
C PRO A 144 -7.29 9.88 12.97
N LEU A 145 -7.56 9.05 11.96
CA LEU A 145 -7.98 7.67 12.14
C LEU A 145 -6.80 6.70 12.28
N VAL A 146 -5.62 7.06 11.81
CA VAL A 146 -4.42 6.21 11.78
C VAL A 146 -3.44 6.58 12.90
N ILE A 147 -3.35 7.85 13.28
CA ILE A 147 -2.48 8.28 14.38
C ILE A 147 -2.90 7.59 15.69
N GLY A 148 -1.93 7.01 16.39
CA GLY A 148 -2.13 6.25 17.63
C GLY A 148 -2.49 4.78 17.43
N GLU A 149 -2.77 4.34 16.20
CA GLU A 149 -2.98 2.93 15.87
C GLU A 149 -1.65 2.18 15.79
N ASP A 150 -1.75 0.86 15.96
CA ASP A 150 -0.65 -0.07 15.76
C ASP A 150 -0.37 -0.24 14.26
N PRO A 151 0.84 0.10 13.76
CA PRO A 151 1.16 0.03 12.33
C PRO A 151 1.12 -1.39 11.78
N PHE A 152 1.21 -2.42 12.62
CA PHE A 152 1.14 -3.81 12.19
C PHE A 152 -0.30 -4.28 11.92
N LYS A 153 -1.32 -3.55 12.39
CA LYS A 153 -2.74 -3.88 12.15
C LYS A 153 -3.23 -3.34 10.81
N VAL A 154 -2.52 -3.67 9.74
CA VAL A 154 -2.72 -3.12 8.39
C VAL A 154 -4.15 -3.32 7.91
N GLU A 155 -4.70 -4.53 8.05
CA GLU A 155 -6.06 -4.85 7.58
C GLU A 155 -7.17 -4.16 8.39
N LEU A 156 -6.93 -3.92 9.69
CA LEU A 156 -7.84 -3.15 10.53
C LEU A 156 -7.85 -1.69 10.09
N ILE A 157 -6.68 -1.09 9.92
CA ILE A 157 -6.52 0.28 9.44
C ILE A 157 -7.18 0.43 8.08
N TRP A 158 -6.90 -0.48 7.14
CA TRP A 158 -7.50 -0.49 5.81
C TRP A 158 -9.03 -0.52 5.88
N SER A 159 -9.58 -1.45 6.68
CA SER A 159 -11.03 -1.58 6.87
C SER A 159 -11.66 -0.32 7.47
N LYS A 160 -10.99 0.32 8.44
CA LYS A 160 -11.42 1.58 9.07
C LYS A 160 -11.45 2.71 8.05
N LEU A 161 -10.40 2.87 7.26
CA LEU A 161 -10.31 3.90 6.22
C LEU A 161 -11.32 3.68 5.09
N TYR A 162 -11.49 2.44 4.63
CA TYR A 162 -12.45 2.11 3.57
C TYR A 162 -13.90 2.37 4.03
N ARG A 163 -14.26 1.96 5.25
CA ARG A 163 -15.60 2.19 5.80
C ARG A 163 -15.87 3.66 6.11
N SER A 164 -14.89 4.40 6.62
CA SER A 164 -15.03 5.84 6.89
C SER A 164 -15.26 6.65 5.61
N SER A 165 -14.65 6.24 4.50
CA SER A 165 -14.78 6.91 3.20
C SER A 165 -15.95 6.41 2.34
N ALA A 166 -16.79 5.51 2.83
CA ALA A 166 -17.83 4.83 2.03
C ALA A 166 -18.83 5.76 1.31
N ARG A 167 -19.00 7.01 1.78
CA ARG A 167 -19.88 8.03 1.16
C ARG A 167 -19.26 8.72 -0.07
N PHE A 168 -17.94 8.81 -0.16
CA PHE A 168 -17.26 9.57 -1.22
C PHE A 168 -16.09 8.81 -1.88
N GLY A 169 -15.72 7.64 -1.38
CA GLY A 169 -14.42 7.04 -1.62
C GLY A 169 -14.40 5.61 -2.13
N ARG A 170 -15.51 5.11 -2.70
CA ARG A 170 -15.58 3.73 -3.21
C ARG A 170 -14.63 3.45 -4.39
N ARG A 171 -14.15 4.50 -5.08
CA ARG A 171 -13.24 4.47 -6.24
C ARG A 171 -12.41 5.76 -6.32
N GLY A 172 -11.38 5.76 -7.16
CA GLY A 172 -10.62 6.97 -7.50
C GLY A 172 -9.76 7.50 -6.34
N VAL A 173 -9.78 8.81 -6.17
CA VAL A 173 -8.88 9.59 -5.28
C VAL A 173 -8.81 9.01 -3.86
N ALA A 174 -9.94 8.66 -3.24
CA ALA A 174 -9.94 8.14 -1.88
C ALA A 174 -9.32 6.75 -1.77
N ILE A 175 -9.54 5.85 -2.75
CA ILE A 175 -8.89 4.54 -2.76
C ILE A 175 -7.38 4.72 -2.96
N SER A 176 -6.96 5.63 -3.83
CA SER A 176 -5.54 5.92 -4.05
C SER A 176 -4.86 6.49 -2.79
N ALA A 177 -5.58 7.29 -2.00
CA ALA A 177 -5.12 7.76 -0.70
C ALA A 177 -4.96 6.60 0.31
N ILE A 178 -5.93 5.69 0.37
CA ILE A 178 -5.84 4.48 1.21
C ILE A 178 -4.64 3.62 0.78
N SER A 179 -4.45 3.41 -0.53
CA SER A 179 -3.31 2.65 -1.06
C SER A 179 -1.97 3.24 -0.66
N GLY A 180 -1.82 4.57 -0.69
CA GLY A 180 -0.57 5.23 -0.27
C GLY A 180 -0.25 4.97 1.21
N ILE A 181 -1.26 5.00 2.07
CA ILE A 181 -1.12 4.65 3.49
C ILE A 181 -0.77 3.16 3.65
N ASP A 182 -1.48 2.27 2.94
CA ASP A 182 -1.25 0.81 2.99
C ASP A 182 0.20 0.47 2.61
N ILE A 183 0.71 1.03 1.51
CA ILE A 183 2.10 0.83 1.08
C ILE A 183 3.09 1.32 2.14
N ALA A 184 2.85 2.49 2.74
CA ALA A 184 3.71 3.01 3.80
C ALA A 184 3.73 2.12 5.05
N LEU A 185 2.59 1.51 5.42
CA LEU A 185 2.51 0.54 6.51
C LEU A 185 3.27 -0.75 6.20
N TRP A 186 3.17 -1.25 4.97
CA TRP A 186 3.94 -2.41 4.52
C TRP A 186 5.45 -2.13 4.50
N ASP A 187 5.86 -0.92 4.14
CA ASP A 187 7.26 -0.49 4.22
C ASP A 187 7.75 -0.41 5.67
N ILE A 188 6.94 0.07 6.62
CA ILE A 188 7.24 -0.01 8.06
C ILE A 188 7.44 -1.45 8.48
N MET A 189 6.53 -2.35 8.07
CA MET A 189 6.61 -3.76 8.45
C MET A 189 7.89 -4.42 7.92
N GLY A 190 8.26 -4.17 6.67
CA GLY A 190 9.52 -4.64 6.09
C GLY A 190 10.75 -4.10 6.83
N LYS A 191 10.77 -2.80 7.14
CA LYS A 191 11.85 -2.15 7.90
C LYS A 191 11.96 -2.67 9.32
N ALA A 192 10.84 -2.86 10.01
CA ALA A 192 10.80 -3.33 11.38
C ALA A 192 11.27 -4.79 11.51
N LEU A 193 11.00 -5.62 10.50
CA LEU A 193 11.42 -7.02 10.44
C LEU A 193 12.77 -7.23 9.74
N ASN A 194 13.37 -6.15 9.22
CA ASN A 194 14.56 -6.20 8.39
C ASN A 194 14.45 -7.23 7.25
N ALA A 195 13.28 -7.26 6.60
CA ALA A 195 12.92 -8.20 5.55
C ALA A 195 12.27 -7.46 4.37
N PRO A 196 12.53 -7.89 3.13
CA PRO A 196 11.85 -7.31 1.98
C PRO A 196 10.36 -7.71 1.99
N VAL A 197 9.48 -6.83 1.53
CA VAL A 197 8.02 -7.03 1.56
C VAL A 197 7.59 -8.30 0.80
N TYR A 198 8.28 -8.68 -0.27
CA TYR A 198 7.94 -9.91 -1.00
C TYR A 198 8.10 -11.18 -0.14
N ASP A 199 9.03 -11.20 0.83
CA ASP A 199 9.18 -12.32 1.76
C ASP A 199 7.97 -12.38 2.71
N LEU A 200 7.42 -11.23 3.08
CA LEU A 200 6.21 -11.12 3.90
C LEU A 200 4.94 -11.54 3.14
N LEU A 201 4.95 -11.43 1.80
CA LEU A 201 3.83 -11.77 0.93
C LEU A 201 3.86 -13.23 0.42
N GLY A 202 4.69 -14.08 1.01
CA GLY A 202 4.78 -15.51 0.65
C GLY A 202 6.03 -15.91 -0.12
N GLY A 203 7.01 -15.02 -0.27
CA GLY A 203 8.32 -15.33 -0.82
C GLY A 203 8.41 -15.28 -2.35
N LYS A 204 9.65 -15.39 -2.84
CA LYS A 204 9.99 -15.31 -4.26
C LYS A 204 9.55 -16.60 -5.00
N THR A 205 8.85 -16.45 -6.13
CA THR A 205 8.40 -17.57 -6.97
C THR A 205 9.18 -17.72 -8.27
N ARG A 206 10.00 -16.73 -8.63
CA ARG A 206 10.79 -16.66 -9.87
C ARG A 206 12.05 -15.85 -9.64
N ASP A 207 13.16 -16.23 -10.29
CA ASP A 207 14.47 -15.58 -10.17
C ASP A 207 14.58 -14.16 -10.74
#